data_AF-A0A7K3PZ24-F1
#
_entry.id   AF-A0A7K3PZ24-F1
#
_cell.length_a   1.000
_cell.length_b   1.000
_cell.length_c   1.000
_cell.angle_alpha   90.00
_cell.angle_beta   90.00
_cell.angle_gamma   90.00
#
_symmetry.space_group_name_H-M   'P 1'
#
loop_
_entity.id
_entity.type
_entity.pdbx_description
1 polymer ?
#
loop_
_entity_poly.entity_id
_entity_poly.type
_entity_poly.pdbx_seq_one_letter_code
_entity_poly.pdbx_strand_id
1 'polypeptide(L)'
;DGGRGGRGGRTGSRLPLIAAVGVGIAVVGVGAGAMMAGGGKDEDKGGNQPVSATAPASEAASASASASPSADPAEQQAVELDKLLAESGTGRTTVINAVGDVKACDNLPQAAKDLREAAKQRSGLVDSLGKLSVDKLPQHTELTTALTKAWQASASADNHYAAWADRTAGKKGCKKGRAATQPSAANRASGTATKEKAKAAKLWNAIAKKYGLTERQPTQL
;
A
#
# COMPACT_ATOMS: atom_id res chain seq x y z
N ASP A 1 8.74 -74.88 -19.81
CA ASP A 1 9.85 -74.29 -20.59
C ASP A 1 9.78 -72.78 -20.69
N GLY A 2 10.95 -72.12 -20.50
CA GLY A 2 11.31 -70.76 -20.94
C GLY A 2 10.61 -69.58 -20.25
N GLY A 3 11.26 -68.52 -19.75
CA GLY A 3 12.65 -68.07 -19.81
C GLY A 3 12.74 -66.70 -19.12
N ARG A 4 13.91 -66.43 -18.53
CA ARG A 4 14.26 -65.23 -17.75
C ARG A 4 14.60 -64.01 -18.63
N GLY A 5 14.51 -62.82 -18.03
CA GLY A 5 15.36 -61.64 -18.30
C GLY A 5 14.57 -60.37 -18.60
N GLY A 6 14.81 -59.18 -18.04
CA GLY A 6 15.88 -58.67 -17.19
C GLY A 6 16.19 -57.21 -17.58
N ARG A 7 16.53 -56.36 -16.59
CA ARG A 7 17.00 -54.94 -16.68
C ARG A 7 15.94 -53.93 -17.17
N GLY A 8 15.78 -52.73 -16.62
CA GLY A 8 16.63 -51.89 -15.76
C GLY A 8 16.52 -50.45 -16.29
N GLY A 9 16.01 -49.50 -15.50
CA GLY A 9 15.84 -48.11 -15.94
C GLY A 9 15.63 -47.16 -14.77
N ARG A 10 16.64 -46.33 -14.51
CA ARG A 10 16.74 -45.34 -13.43
C ARG A 10 15.94 -44.05 -13.72
N THR A 11 15.81 -43.24 -12.67
CA THR A 11 15.55 -41.77 -12.62
C THR A 11 14.08 -41.37 -12.69
N GLY A 12 13.55 -40.45 -11.88
CA GLY A 12 14.13 -39.58 -10.88
C GLY A 12 13.02 -39.02 -9.99
N SER A 13 13.34 -38.83 -8.70
CA SER A 13 12.47 -38.18 -7.73
C SER A 13 12.28 -36.71 -8.12
N ARG A 14 11.03 -36.25 -8.23
CA ARG A 14 10.72 -34.82 -8.35
C ARG A 14 10.19 -34.31 -7.02
N LEU A 15 11.10 -33.85 -6.15
CA LEU A 15 10.73 -32.94 -5.08
C LEU A 15 10.45 -31.55 -5.69
N PRO A 16 9.34 -30.88 -5.35
CA PRO A 16 9.19 -29.48 -5.68
C PRO A 16 10.10 -28.65 -4.78
N LEU A 17 11.06 -27.95 -5.39
CA LEU A 17 11.86 -26.89 -4.76
C LEU A 17 10.92 -25.80 -4.23
N ILE A 18 10.91 -25.61 -2.92
CA ILE A 18 10.29 -24.45 -2.28
C ILE A 18 11.23 -23.26 -2.53
N ALA A 19 10.85 -22.39 -3.45
CA ALA A 19 11.48 -21.09 -3.63
C ALA A 19 11.16 -20.21 -2.41
N ALA A 20 12.11 -20.12 -1.48
CA ALA A 20 12.08 -19.15 -0.41
C ALA A 20 12.36 -17.75 -1.00
N VAL A 21 11.31 -16.96 -1.19
CA VAL A 21 11.46 -15.53 -1.51
C VAL A 21 11.65 -14.79 -0.19
N GLY A 22 12.91 -14.69 0.24
CA GLY A 22 13.31 -13.77 1.29
C GLY A 22 13.29 -12.35 0.73
N VAL A 23 12.37 -11.51 1.23
CA VAL A 23 12.42 -10.07 0.96
C VAL A 23 13.19 -9.45 2.11
N GLY A 24 14.46 -9.15 1.85
CA GLY A 24 15.28 -8.29 2.71
C GLY A 24 14.74 -6.87 2.67
N ILE A 25 14.42 -6.32 3.83
CA ILE A 25 14.09 -4.90 3.99
C ILE A 25 15.42 -4.17 4.07
N ALA A 26 15.79 -3.48 2.99
CA ALA A 26 16.84 -2.46 3.04
C ALA A 26 16.26 -1.23 3.76
N VAL A 27 16.72 -0.99 4.98
CA VAL A 27 16.45 0.27 5.68
C VAL A 27 17.35 1.33 5.05
N VAL A 28 16.77 2.17 4.19
CA VAL A 28 17.44 3.37 3.67
C VAL A 28 17.37 4.42 4.76
N GLY A 29 18.48 4.64 5.46
CA GLY A 29 18.66 5.78 6.35
C GLY A 29 18.88 7.05 5.53
N VAL A 30 17.92 7.97 5.56
CA VAL A 30 18.10 9.33 5.03
C VAL A 30 18.77 10.16 6.12
N GLY A 31 20.07 10.41 5.97
CA GLY A 31 20.78 11.43 6.73
C GLY A 31 20.51 12.80 6.12
N ALA A 32 19.62 13.57 6.73
CA ALA A 32 19.47 14.99 6.42
C ALA A 32 20.63 15.75 7.10
N GLY A 33 21.50 16.35 6.29
CA GLY A 33 22.53 17.27 6.73
C GLY A 33 21.89 18.59 7.18
N ALA A 34 22.22 19.01 8.40
CA ALA A 34 22.03 20.38 8.86
C ALA A 34 23.32 20.82 9.54
N MET A 35 24.19 21.48 8.78
CA MET A 35 25.28 22.28 9.34
C MET A 35 24.70 23.62 9.80
N MET A 36 24.77 23.87 11.11
CA MET A 36 24.57 25.16 11.76
C MET A 36 25.80 25.40 12.64
N ALA A 37 26.56 26.45 12.35
CA ALA A 37 27.45 27.19 13.25
C ALA A 37 28.28 28.16 12.37
N GLY A 38 27.97 29.46 12.39
CA GLY A 38 28.69 30.46 13.19
C GLY A 38 29.68 31.18 12.27
N GLY A 39 29.82 32.51 12.19
CA GLY A 39 29.39 33.62 13.01
C GLY A 39 30.50 34.69 12.91
N GLY A 40 30.16 35.94 12.59
CA GLY A 40 30.94 37.12 13.02
C GLY A 40 31.71 37.95 11.99
N LYS A 41 31.37 39.26 11.97
CA LYS A 41 32.22 40.50 11.98
C LYS A 41 33.02 40.84 10.71
N ASP A 42 33.23 42.09 10.29
CA ASP A 42 32.79 43.45 10.65
C ASP A 42 33.29 44.41 9.53
N GLU A 43 32.68 45.59 9.46
CA GLU A 43 33.21 46.93 9.04
C GLU A 43 34.02 47.09 7.72
N ASP A 44 33.67 48.06 6.84
CA ASP A 44 34.04 49.49 6.98
C ASP A 44 33.82 50.34 5.70
N LYS A 45 33.52 51.64 5.92
CA LYS A 45 33.74 52.86 5.10
C LYS A 45 33.17 53.06 3.67
N GLY A 46 32.26 54.05 3.60
CA GLY A 46 32.63 55.38 3.08
C GLY A 46 32.02 55.82 1.73
N GLY A 47 31.51 57.06 1.68
CA GLY A 47 31.48 57.85 0.44
C GLY A 47 30.13 58.42 0.00
N ASN A 48 29.88 59.67 0.37
CA ASN A 48 28.81 60.55 -0.11
C ASN A 48 29.06 61.05 -1.55
N GLN A 49 28.09 60.92 -2.47
CA GLN A 49 27.68 61.96 -3.45
C GLN A 49 26.41 61.53 -4.22
N PRO A 50 25.46 62.44 -4.50
CA PRO A 50 24.30 62.18 -5.34
C PRO A 50 24.63 62.53 -6.81
N VAL A 51 24.32 61.64 -7.74
CA VAL A 51 24.32 61.97 -9.18
C VAL A 51 22.94 61.70 -9.78
N SER A 52 22.23 62.79 -10.04
CA SER A 52 21.15 62.83 -11.02
C SER A 52 21.69 62.44 -12.38
N ALA A 53 21.15 61.37 -12.95
CA ALA A 53 21.09 61.19 -14.39
C ALA A 53 19.61 61.06 -14.75
N THR A 54 19.05 62.14 -15.30
CA THR A 54 17.77 62.10 -16.00
C THR A 54 18.03 61.71 -17.45
N ALA A 55 17.19 60.79 -17.95
CA ALA A 55 16.81 60.51 -19.35
C ALA A 55 16.94 59.03 -19.74
N PRO A 56 16.10 58.50 -20.66
CA PRO A 56 14.73 58.88 -21.01
C PRO A 56 13.73 57.75 -20.68
N ALA A 57 12.45 58.09 -20.60
CA ALA A 57 11.35 57.14 -20.60
C ALA A 57 11.48 56.20 -21.81
N SER A 58 11.72 54.92 -21.55
CA SER A 58 11.48 53.84 -22.50
C SER A 58 10.36 53.00 -21.91
N GLU A 59 9.16 53.18 -22.45
CA GLU A 59 8.13 52.14 -22.46
C GLU A 59 8.77 50.85 -22.98
N ALA A 60 9.03 49.91 -22.08
CA ALA A 60 9.25 48.52 -22.46
C ALA A 60 9.00 47.64 -21.25
N ALA A 61 7.97 46.83 -21.38
CA ALA A 61 7.64 45.68 -20.57
C ALA A 61 7.41 46.00 -19.09
N SER A 62 6.12 46.19 -18.76
CA SER A 62 5.55 45.53 -17.59
C SER A 62 6.12 44.12 -17.53
N ALA A 63 7.16 43.93 -16.72
CA ALA A 63 7.55 42.63 -16.24
C ALA A 63 6.33 42.14 -15.48
N SER A 64 5.49 41.37 -16.18
CA SER A 64 4.51 40.51 -15.56
C SER A 64 5.28 39.77 -14.49
N ALA A 65 5.07 40.17 -13.23
CA ALA A 65 5.51 39.42 -12.08
C ALA A 65 4.99 38.01 -12.35
N SER A 66 5.90 37.10 -12.72
CA SER A 66 5.58 35.70 -12.87
C SER A 66 4.98 35.31 -11.54
N ALA A 67 3.65 35.15 -11.53
CA ALA A 67 2.94 34.62 -10.39
C ALA A 67 3.70 33.35 -10.01
N SER A 68 4.29 33.34 -8.81
CA SER A 68 4.83 32.12 -8.23
C SER A 68 3.74 31.05 -8.39
N PRO A 69 4.07 29.82 -8.83
CA PRO A 69 3.06 28.82 -9.07
C PRO A 69 2.24 28.67 -7.79
N SER A 70 0.96 29.08 -7.86
CA SER A 70 0.01 28.84 -6.79
C SER A 70 0.06 27.34 -6.51
N ALA A 71 0.26 26.95 -5.25
CA ALA A 71 0.32 25.55 -4.86
C ALA A 71 -0.86 24.79 -5.47
N ASP A 72 -0.60 23.66 -6.14
CA ASP A 72 -1.65 22.87 -6.80
C ASP A 72 -2.63 22.38 -5.71
N PRO A 73 -3.90 22.82 -5.70
CA PRO A 73 -4.86 22.41 -4.67
C PRO A 73 -5.09 20.89 -4.65
N ALA A 74 -4.79 20.18 -5.74
CA ALA A 74 -4.85 18.72 -5.79
C ALA A 74 -3.73 18.04 -4.99
N GLU A 75 -2.60 18.72 -4.74
CA GLU A 75 -1.49 18.17 -3.94
C GLU A 75 -1.93 17.89 -2.50
N GLN A 76 -2.66 18.82 -1.88
CA GLN A 76 -3.19 18.64 -0.52
C GLN A 76 -4.14 17.44 -0.43
N GLN A 77 -5.03 17.28 -1.42
CA GLN A 77 -5.93 16.13 -1.49
C GLN A 77 -5.15 14.80 -1.68
N ALA A 78 -4.08 14.82 -2.47
CA ALA A 78 -3.23 13.67 -2.68
C ALA A 78 -2.51 13.27 -1.39
N VAL A 79 -1.99 14.24 -0.62
CA VAL A 79 -1.35 13.98 0.68
C VAL A 79 -2.31 13.35 1.68
N GLU A 80 -3.55 13.85 1.79
CA GLU A 80 -4.54 13.24 2.69
C GLU A 80 -4.93 11.83 2.26
N LEU A 81 -5.07 11.59 0.95
CA LEU A 81 -5.29 10.25 0.44
C LEU A 81 -4.10 9.33 0.74
N ASP A 82 -2.85 9.78 0.57
CA ASP A 82 -1.65 8.96 0.86
C ASP A 82 -1.62 8.51 2.32
N LYS A 83 -1.98 9.39 3.27
CA LYS A 83 -2.08 9.06 4.69
C LYS A 83 -3.06 7.89 4.91
N LEU A 84 -4.24 7.98 4.32
CA LEU A 84 -5.24 6.90 4.42
C LEU A 84 -4.74 5.60 3.75
N LEU A 85 -4.04 5.69 2.62
CA LEU A 85 -3.46 4.51 1.96
C LEU A 85 -2.33 3.88 2.79
N ALA A 86 -1.58 4.67 3.57
CA ALA A 86 -0.58 4.15 4.49
C ALA A 86 -1.21 3.29 5.60
N GLU A 87 -2.39 3.69 6.11
CA GLU A 87 -3.14 2.91 7.09
C GLU A 87 -3.66 1.58 6.53
N SER A 88 -3.99 1.56 5.24
CA SER A 88 -4.53 0.37 4.56
C SER A 88 -3.59 -0.84 4.57
N GLY A 89 -2.28 -0.60 4.50
CA GLY A 89 -1.27 -1.66 4.51
C GLY A 89 -1.09 -2.36 5.87
N THR A 90 -1.69 -1.84 6.94
CA THR A 90 -1.56 -2.40 8.29
C THR A 90 -2.36 -3.70 8.46
N GLY A 91 -1.93 -4.57 9.38
CA GLY A 91 -2.67 -5.81 9.71
C GLY A 91 -2.58 -6.95 8.70
N ARG A 92 -1.87 -6.80 7.57
CA ARG A 92 -1.68 -7.90 6.58
C ARG A 92 -1.04 -9.13 7.21
N THR A 93 0.02 -8.94 8.01
CA THR A 93 0.71 -10.03 8.71
C THR A 93 -0.23 -10.76 9.65
N THR A 94 -1.05 -10.04 10.42
CA THR A 94 -2.07 -10.60 11.30
C THR A 94 -3.05 -11.50 10.54
N VAL A 95 -3.58 -11.03 9.40
CA VAL A 95 -4.48 -11.85 8.57
C VAL A 95 -3.79 -13.09 8.01
N ILE A 96 -2.55 -12.95 7.53
CA ILE A 96 -1.79 -14.10 7.00
C ILE A 96 -1.58 -15.16 8.08
N ASN A 97 -1.19 -14.73 9.29
CA ASN A 97 -0.98 -15.62 10.43
C ASN A 97 -2.29 -16.29 10.84
N ALA A 98 -3.37 -15.53 11.01
CA ALA A 98 -4.68 -16.08 11.36
C ALA A 98 -5.19 -17.10 10.33
N VAL A 99 -5.05 -16.85 9.03
CA VAL A 99 -5.39 -17.84 8.00
C VAL A 99 -4.47 -19.08 8.08
N GLY A 100 -3.19 -18.89 8.43
CA GLY A 100 -2.24 -19.97 8.70
C GLY A 100 -2.68 -20.85 9.87
N ASP A 101 -3.05 -20.24 10.99
CA ASP A 101 -3.54 -20.89 12.20
C ASP A 101 -4.79 -21.73 11.89
N VAL A 102 -5.76 -21.17 11.14
CA VAL A 102 -6.94 -21.94 10.74
C VAL A 102 -6.57 -23.13 9.86
N LYS A 103 -5.65 -22.96 8.90
CA LYS A 103 -5.16 -24.09 8.07
C LYS A 103 -4.50 -25.19 8.91
N ALA A 104 -3.82 -24.80 9.98
CA ALA A 104 -3.10 -25.68 10.90
C ALA A 104 -3.97 -26.22 12.05
N CYS A 105 -5.26 -25.84 12.11
CA CYS A 105 -6.13 -26.18 13.24
C CYS A 105 -5.58 -25.71 14.59
N ASP A 106 -4.93 -24.55 14.58
CA ASP A 106 -4.33 -23.93 15.74
C ASP A 106 -5.03 -22.61 16.06
N ASN A 107 -4.98 -22.20 17.34
CA ASN A 107 -5.44 -20.91 17.86
C ASN A 107 -6.77 -20.36 17.27
N LEU A 108 -7.71 -21.26 16.95
CA LEU A 108 -8.86 -20.96 16.10
C LEU A 108 -9.74 -19.80 16.62
N PRO A 109 -10.05 -19.69 17.93
CA PRO A 109 -10.83 -18.57 18.44
C PRO A 109 -10.14 -17.21 18.24
N GLN A 110 -8.83 -17.14 18.45
CA GLN A 110 -8.07 -15.92 18.26
C GLN A 110 -7.96 -15.58 16.77
N ALA A 111 -7.66 -16.57 15.91
CA ALA A 111 -7.64 -16.37 14.46
C ALA A 111 -8.98 -15.82 13.95
N ALA A 112 -10.11 -16.36 14.43
CA ALA A 112 -11.42 -15.87 14.07
C ALA A 112 -11.68 -14.42 14.55
N LYS A 113 -11.16 -14.04 15.72
CA LYS A 113 -11.24 -12.67 16.26
C LYS A 113 -10.42 -11.70 15.41
N ASP A 114 -9.16 -12.04 15.17
CA ASP A 114 -8.20 -11.23 14.40
C ASP A 114 -8.71 -10.95 12.98
N LEU A 115 -9.29 -11.96 12.32
CA LEU A 115 -9.89 -11.80 11.01
C LEU A 115 -11.11 -10.87 11.03
N ARG A 116 -11.96 -10.92 12.06
CA ARG A 116 -13.09 -9.98 12.19
C ARG A 116 -12.63 -8.56 12.48
N GLU A 117 -11.57 -8.39 13.28
CA GLU A 117 -10.98 -7.08 13.54
C GLU A 117 -10.38 -6.49 12.26
N ALA A 118 -9.66 -7.30 11.50
CA ALA A 118 -9.13 -6.94 10.19
C ALA A 118 -10.24 -6.53 9.20
N ALA A 119 -11.39 -7.22 9.23
CA ALA A 119 -12.56 -6.83 8.44
C ALA A 119 -13.12 -5.46 8.86
N LYS A 120 -13.24 -5.21 10.17
CA LYS A 120 -13.71 -3.91 10.70
C LYS A 120 -12.79 -2.76 10.31
N GLN A 121 -11.46 -2.96 10.41
CA GLN A 121 -10.49 -1.96 9.99
C GLN A 121 -10.66 -1.58 8.52
N ARG A 122 -10.83 -2.56 7.63
CA ARG A 122 -11.06 -2.32 6.19
C ARG A 122 -12.38 -1.60 5.92
N SER A 123 -13.45 -1.91 6.64
CA SER A 123 -14.69 -1.14 6.58
C SER A 123 -14.48 0.31 7.02
N GLY A 124 -13.70 0.54 8.08
CA GLY A 124 -13.36 1.90 8.54
C GLY A 124 -12.56 2.72 7.52
N LEU A 125 -11.73 2.08 6.68
CA LEU A 125 -11.05 2.77 5.57
C LEU A 125 -12.04 3.28 4.52
N VAL A 126 -13.10 2.51 4.22
CA VAL A 126 -14.17 2.95 3.30
C VAL A 126 -14.89 4.17 3.85
N ASP A 127 -15.23 4.16 5.13
CA ASP A 127 -15.87 5.30 5.79
C ASP A 127 -14.97 6.53 5.83
N SER A 128 -13.67 6.34 6.04
CA SER A 128 -12.68 7.42 6.06
C SER A 128 -12.48 8.02 4.68
N LEU A 129 -12.41 7.18 3.63
CA LEU A 129 -12.35 7.64 2.24
C LEU A 129 -13.59 8.45 1.84
N GLY A 130 -14.77 8.06 2.32
CA GLY A 130 -16.02 8.80 2.07
C GLY A 130 -16.04 10.22 2.66
N LYS A 131 -15.13 10.54 3.58
CA LYS A 131 -15.00 11.86 4.21
C LYS A 131 -13.90 12.72 3.57
N LEU A 132 -13.06 12.14 2.71
CA LEU A 132 -11.98 12.87 2.05
C LEU A 132 -12.48 13.57 0.78
N SER A 133 -12.10 14.84 0.62
CA SER A 133 -12.25 15.54 -0.65
C SER A 133 -11.10 15.17 -1.58
N VAL A 134 -11.43 14.59 -2.73
CA VAL A 134 -10.46 14.15 -3.75
C VAL A 134 -10.84 14.60 -5.16
N ASP A 135 -11.82 15.50 -5.27
CA ASP A 135 -12.43 15.94 -6.54
C ASP A 135 -11.48 16.68 -7.49
N LYS A 136 -10.33 17.14 -6.99
CA LYS A 136 -9.28 17.77 -7.80
C LYS A 136 -8.25 16.76 -8.31
N LEU A 137 -8.25 15.53 -7.81
CA LEU A 137 -7.34 14.48 -8.28
C LEU A 137 -7.76 13.95 -9.66
N PRO A 138 -6.81 13.66 -10.56
CA PRO A 138 -7.13 13.05 -11.85
C PRO A 138 -7.72 11.66 -11.63
N GLN A 139 -8.77 11.31 -12.39
CA GLN A 139 -9.46 10.02 -12.30
C GLN A 139 -9.96 9.67 -10.88
N HIS A 140 -10.23 10.65 -10.03
CA HIS A 140 -10.59 10.43 -8.62
C HIS A 140 -11.77 9.47 -8.44
N THR A 141 -12.85 9.59 -9.23
CA THR A 141 -14.02 8.71 -9.16
C THR A 141 -13.66 7.24 -9.41
N GLU A 142 -12.76 6.99 -10.37
CA GLU A 142 -12.32 5.64 -10.68
C GLU A 142 -11.43 5.08 -9.57
N LEU A 143 -10.55 5.91 -9.02
CA LEU A 143 -9.67 5.55 -7.91
C LEU A 143 -10.47 5.25 -6.63
N THR A 144 -11.37 6.13 -6.22
CA THR A 144 -12.18 5.93 -5.01
C THR A 144 -13.12 4.75 -5.14
N THR A 145 -13.67 4.51 -6.33
CA THR A 145 -14.48 3.32 -6.60
C THR A 145 -13.65 2.03 -6.46
N ALA A 146 -12.44 2.01 -7.03
CA ALA A 146 -11.55 0.85 -6.95
C ALA A 146 -11.12 0.59 -5.49
N LEU A 147 -10.73 1.62 -4.74
CA LEU A 147 -10.39 1.52 -3.31
C LEU A 147 -11.56 1.01 -2.47
N THR A 148 -12.75 1.57 -2.68
CA THR A 148 -13.97 1.15 -1.98
C THR A 148 -14.24 -0.34 -2.22
N LYS A 149 -14.22 -0.77 -3.49
CA LYS A 149 -14.45 -2.19 -3.83
C LYS A 149 -13.35 -3.09 -3.29
N ALA A 150 -12.09 -2.65 -3.35
CA ALA A 150 -10.94 -3.39 -2.82
C ALA A 150 -11.08 -3.66 -1.32
N TRP A 151 -11.42 -2.64 -0.53
CA TRP A 151 -11.55 -2.77 0.92
C TRP A 151 -12.81 -3.50 1.34
N GLN A 152 -13.95 -3.26 0.68
CA GLN A 152 -15.19 -4.03 0.92
C GLN A 152 -14.99 -5.53 0.61
N ALA A 153 -14.37 -5.85 -0.53
CA ALA A 153 -14.07 -7.24 -0.89
C ALA A 153 -13.05 -7.86 0.08
N SER A 154 -12.07 -7.09 0.55
CA SER A 154 -11.11 -7.56 1.55
C SER A 154 -11.79 -7.83 2.90
N ALA A 155 -12.67 -6.94 3.37
CA ALA A 155 -13.43 -7.14 4.59
C ALA A 155 -14.37 -8.36 4.50
N SER A 156 -14.99 -8.56 3.33
CA SER A 156 -15.78 -9.76 3.05
C SER A 156 -14.92 -11.02 3.10
N ALA A 157 -13.71 -11.00 2.53
CA ALA A 157 -12.79 -12.12 2.57
C ALA A 157 -12.39 -12.48 4.01
N ASP A 158 -12.03 -11.48 4.83
CA ASP A 158 -11.63 -11.70 6.21
C ASP A 158 -12.78 -12.25 7.05
N ASN A 159 -14.01 -11.72 6.89
CA ASN A 159 -15.20 -12.28 7.54
C ASN A 159 -15.48 -13.73 7.09
N HIS A 160 -15.26 -14.06 5.81
CA HIS A 160 -15.40 -15.44 5.34
C HIS A 160 -14.32 -16.38 5.88
N TYR A 161 -13.09 -15.89 6.06
CA TYR A 161 -12.04 -16.63 6.76
C TYR A 161 -12.39 -16.82 8.24
N ALA A 162 -12.93 -15.81 8.91
CA ALA A 162 -13.36 -15.92 10.31
C ALA A 162 -14.47 -16.96 10.46
N ALA A 163 -15.48 -16.94 9.58
CA ALA A 163 -16.53 -17.94 9.57
C ALA A 163 -15.98 -19.35 9.26
N TRP A 164 -14.91 -19.45 8.46
CA TRP A 164 -14.22 -20.71 8.24
C TRP A 164 -13.45 -21.17 9.48
N ALA A 165 -12.84 -20.26 10.24
CA ALA A 165 -12.23 -20.55 11.53
C ALA A 165 -13.25 -21.13 12.51
N ASP A 166 -14.44 -20.52 12.64
CA ASP A 166 -15.50 -21.02 13.52
C ASP A 166 -15.95 -22.44 13.12
N ARG A 167 -16.15 -22.68 11.82
CA ARG A 167 -16.51 -24.02 11.31
C ARG A 167 -15.39 -25.03 11.55
N THR A 168 -14.14 -24.61 11.45
CA THR A 168 -12.96 -25.44 11.70
C THR A 168 -12.84 -25.81 13.19
N ALA A 169 -13.26 -24.93 14.09
CA ALA A 169 -13.32 -25.19 15.53
C ALA A 169 -14.45 -26.16 15.93
N GLY A 170 -15.40 -26.42 15.05
CA GLY A 170 -16.49 -27.36 15.28
C GLY A 170 -16.08 -28.84 15.24
N LYS A 171 -17.02 -29.72 15.62
CA LYS A 171 -16.81 -31.18 15.54
C LYS A 171 -16.45 -31.59 14.11
N LYS A 172 -15.36 -32.34 13.95
CA LYS A 172 -14.81 -32.79 12.64
C LYS A 172 -14.34 -31.64 11.74
N GLY A 173 -14.22 -30.40 12.24
CA GLY A 173 -13.66 -29.28 11.49
C GLY A 173 -12.16 -29.42 11.25
N CYS A 174 -11.48 -30.23 12.07
CA CYS A 174 -10.08 -30.61 11.93
C CYS A 174 -9.91 -32.09 11.61
N LYS A 175 -9.05 -32.40 10.63
CA LYS A 175 -8.66 -33.76 10.25
C LYS A 175 -7.14 -33.84 10.17
N LYS A 176 -6.54 -34.68 11.03
CA LYS A 176 -5.08 -34.86 11.13
C LYS A 176 -4.31 -33.53 11.32
N GLY A 177 -4.80 -32.67 12.22
CA GLY A 177 -4.18 -31.37 12.51
C GLY A 177 -4.30 -30.34 11.38
N ARG A 178 -5.27 -30.48 10.48
CA ARG A 178 -5.51 -29.53 9.38
C ARG A 178 -7.00 -29.31 9.19
N ALA A 179 -7.37 -28.11 8.74
CA ALA A 179 -8.76 -27.80 8.44
C ALA A 179 -9.33 -28.78 7.40
N ALA A 180 -10.50 -29.35 7.70
CA ALA A 180 -11.13 -30.37 6.87
C ALA A 180 -11.75 -29.81 5.59
N THR A 181 -11.98 -28.49 5.51
CA THR A 181 -12.62 -27.81 4.39
C THR A 181 -11.78 -26.64 3.89
N GLN A 182 -12.02 -26.21 2.65
CA GLN A 182 -11.39 -25.03 2.07
C GLN A 182 -12.28 -23.78 2.18
N PRO A 183 -11.71 -22.57 2.33
CA PRO A 183 -12.47 -21.33 2.46
C PRO A 183 -12.85 -20.73 1.09
N SER A 184 -13.67 -21.43 0.30
CA SER A 184 -13.96 -21.03 -1.09
C SER A 184 -14.57 -19.63 -1.24
N ALA A 185 -15.46 -19.21 -0.33
CA ALA A 185 -16.04 -17.87 -0.32
C ALA A 185 -14.99 -16.77 -0.06
N ALA A 186 -14.09 -17.01 0.90
CA ALA A 186 -12.99 -16.08 1.21
C ALA A 186 -12.03 -15.95 0.02
N ASN A 187 -11.73 -17.07 -0.65
CA ASN A 187 -10.86 -17.07 -1.84
C ASN A 187 -11.48 -16.27 -3.00
N ARG A 188 -12.79 -16.40 -3.24
CA ARG A 188 -13.48 -15.60 -4.27
C ARG A 188 -13.42 -14.11 -3.95
N ALA A 189 -13.76 -13.72 -2.71
CA ALA A 189 -13.70 -12.33 -2.27
C ALA A 189 -12.27 -11.76 -2.35
N SER A 190 -11.26 -12.54 -1.96
CA SER A 190 -9.84 -12.18 -2.08
C SER A 190 -9.41 -11.95 -3.54
N GLY A 191 -9.96 -12.75 -4.47
CA GLY A 191 -9.74 -12.57 -5.90
C GLY A 191 -10.29 -11.24 -6.42
N THR A 192 -11.51 -10.87 -6.00
CA THR A 192 -12.08 -9.55 -6.31
C THR A 192 -11.24 -8.43 -5.72
N ALA A 193 -10.87 -8.53 -4.43
CA ALA A 193 -10.02 -7.56 -3.77
C ALA A 193 -8.69 -7.36 -4.52
N THR A 194 -8.04 -8.44 -4.94
CA THR A 194 -6.75 -8.38 -5.67
C THR A 194 -6.88 -7.59 -6.98
N LYS A 195 -7.95 -7.82 -7.75
CA LYS A 195 -8.20 -7.10 -9.01
C LYS A 195 -8.39 -5.60 -8.78
N GLU A 196 -9.20 -5.24 -7.79
CA GLU A 196 -9.50 -3.85 -7.47
C GLU A 196 -8.29 -3.13 -6.86
N LYS A 197 -7.49 -3.79 -6.02
CA LYS A 197 -6.22 -3.25 -5.51
C LYS A 197 -5.21 -3.00 -6.62
N ALA A 198 -5.14 -3.89 -7.61
CA ALA A 198 -4.27 -3.69 -8.77
C ALA A 198 -4.70 -2.45 -9.58
N LYS A 199 -6.02 -2.28 -9.77
CA LYS A 199 -6.58 -1.10 -10.41
C LYS A 199 -6.29 0.18 -9.62
N ALA A 200 -6.56 0.17 -8.31
CA ALA A 200 -6.32 1.30 -7.43
C ALA A 200 -4.85 1.69 -7.37
N ALA A 201 -3.93 0.73 -7.23
CA ALA A 201 -2.48 0.98 -7.22
C ALA A 201 -2.01 1.65 -8.51
N LYS A 202 -2.50 1.20 -9.67
CA LYS A 202 -2.16 1.81 -10.96
C LYS A 202 -2.56 3.29 -11.00
N LEU A 203 -3.79 3.60 -10.58
CA LEU A 203 -4.34 4.96 -10.58
C LEU A 203 -3.61 5.85 -9.55
N TRP A 204 -3.44 5.34 -8.33
CA TRP A 204 -2.72 6.02 -7.26
C TRP A 204 -1.29 6.34 -7.66
N ASN A 205 -0.54 5.38 -8.21
CA ASN A 205 0.89 5.58 -8.50
C ASN A 205 1.12 6.63 -9.61
N ALA A 206 0.14 6.87 -10.48
CA ALA A 206 0.20 7.99 -11.42
C ALA A 206 0.11 9.35 -10.71
N ILE A 207 -0.76 9.46 -9.70
CA ILE A 207 -0.90 10.65 -8.84
C ILE A 207 0.34 10.81 -7.96
N ALA A 208 0.78 9.73 -7.30
CA ALA A 208 1.91 9.74 -6.40
C ALA A 208 3.19 10.22 -7.11
N LYS A 209 3.45 9.77 -8.33
CA LYS A 209 4.57 10.25 -9.15
C LYS A 209 4.49 11.74 -9.46
N LYS A 210 3.29 12.26 -9.77
CA LYS A 210 3.10 13.68 -10.08
C LYS A 210 3.46 14.57 -8.87
N TYR A 211 3.15 14.12 -7.66
CA TYR A 211 3.31 14.89 -6.43
C TYR A 211 4.48 14.42 -5.54
N GLY A 212 5.33 13.50 -6.01
CA GLY A 212 6.46 12.97 -5.23
C GLY A 212 6.06 12.18 -3.98
N LEU A 213 4.88 11.56 -3.97
CA LEU A 213 4.36 10.77 -2.85
C LEU A 213 4.76 9.30 -2.94
N THR A 214 4.47 8.55 -1.88
CA THR A 214 4.80 7.12 -1.80
C THR A 214 3.94 6.30 -2.77
N GLU A 215 4.58 5.66 -3.75
CA GLU A 215 3.92 4.65 -4.57
C GLU A 215 3.54 3.42 -3.73
N ARG A 216 2.38 2.83 -4.04
CA ARG A 216 1.83 1.67 -3.32
C ARG A 216 1.72 0.48 -4.26
N GLN A 217 2.11 -0.68 -3.77
CA GLN A 217 1.85 -1.96 -4.40
C GLN A 217 0.42 -2.41 -4.09
N PRO A 218 -0.21 -3.25 -4.94
CA PRO A 218 -1.55 -3.76 -4.68
C PRO A 218 -1.68 -4.48 -3.32
N THR A 219 -0.59 -5.05 -2.79
CA THR A 219 -0.59 -5.72 -1.49
C THR A 219 -0.58 -4.78 -0.29
N GLN A 220 -0.30 -3.49 -0.52
CA GLN A 220 -0.26 -2.41 0.47
C GLN A 220 -1.56 -1.58 0.50
N LEU A 221 -2.52 -1.92 -0.38
CA LEU A 221 -3.88 -1.36 -0.44
C LEU A 221 -4.90 -2.37 0.09
#